data_AF-A0A7C5QVW3-F1
#
_entry.id   AF-A0A7C5QVW3-F1
#
_cell.length_a   1.000
_cell.length_b   1.000
_cell.length_c   1.000
_cell.angle_alpha   90.00
_cell.angle_beta   90.00
_cell.angle_gamma   90.00
#
_symmetry.space_group_name_H-M   'P 1'
#
loop_
_entity.id
_entity.type
_entity.pdbx_description
1 polymer ?
#
loop_
_entity_poly.entity_id
_entity_poly.type
_entity_poly.pdbx_seq_one_letter_code
_entity_poly.pdbx_strand_id
1 'polypeptide(L)'
;MSMGRAIGNRRSGMAWLVSLVSLALIIGIVALRNSRSETSSAPSGINLGAHRPTEPHSGPTPTSADWPQWRGPKRDGISRVRGWRRDWGSSGPPILWQRRTSGPGYSGIAVVGNRLYTMMQEGPT
;
A
#
# COMPACT_ATOMS: atom_id res chain seq x y z
N MET A 1 15.32 -10.82 -78.25
CA MET A 1 14.11 -9.96 -78.12
C MET A 1 13.12 -10.65 -77.20
N SER A 2 12.58 -9.90 -76.21
CA SER A 2 11.40 -10.21 -75.38
C SER A 2 11.48 -11.43 -74.43
N MET A 3 10.98 -11.42 -73.19
CA MET A 3 10.33 -10.38 -72.39
C MET A 3 10.27 -10.94 -70.96
N GLY A 4 10.77 -10.20 -69.96
CA GLY A 4 10.51 -10.50 -68.55
C GLY A 4 9.05 -10.20 -68.21
N ARG A 5 8.44 -10.99 -67.32
CA ARG A 5 7.13 -10.70 -66.76
C ARG A 5 7.19 -10.80 -65.23
N ALA A 6 7.36 -9.64 -64.60
CA ALA A 6 7.29 -9.49 -63.15
C ALA A 6 5.83 -9.66 -62.69
N ILE A 7 5.59 -10.62 -61.80
CA ILE A 7 4.31 -10.80 -61.12
C ILE A 7 4.34 -9.92 -59.87
N GLY A 8 3.78 -8.72 -60.00
CA GLY A 8 3.67 -7.75 -58.91
C GLY A 8 2.68 -8.20 -57.83
N ASN A 9 3.17 -8.29 -56.60
CA ASN A 9 2.46 -8.76 -55.42
C ASN A 9 1.42 -7.72 -54.94
N ARG A 10 0.18 -7.78 -55.43
CA ARG A 10 -0.92 -6.86 -55.03
C ARG A 10 -1.52 -7.12 -53.64
N ARG A 11 -0.91 -7.98 -52.83
CA ARG A 11 -1.37 -8.30 -51.45
C ARG A 11 -0.66 -7.48 -50.37
N SER A 12 0.33 -6.66 -50.72
CA SER A 12 1.17 -5.91 -49.77
C SER A 12 0.53 -4.64 -49.19
N GLY A 13 -0.46 -4.04 -49.87
CA GLY A 13 -1.07 -2.77 -49.44
C GLY A 13 -1.85 -2.86 -48.12
N MET A 14 -2.57 -3.96 -47.90
CA MET A 14 -3.31 -4.19 -46.65
C MET A 14 -2.45 -4.75 -45.52
N ALA A 15 -1.36 -5.47 -45.85
CA ALA A 15 -0.45 -6.01 -44.86
C ALA A 15 0.26 -4.92 -44.05
N TRP A 16 0.57 -3.78 -44.68
CA TRP A 16 1.18 -2.64 -44.00
C TRP A 16 0.19 -1.95 -43.03
N LEU A 17 -1.08 -1.82 -43.42
CA LEU A 17 -2.12 -1.24 -42.55
C LEU A 17 -2.42 -2.13 -41.34
N VAL A 18 -2.52 -3.45 -41.52
CA VAL A 18 -2.75 -4.39 -40.41
C VAL A 18 -1.55 -4.41 -39.45
N SER A 19 -0.32 -4.27 -39.97
CA SER A 19 0.89 -4.16 -39.14
C SER A 19 0.89 -2.87 -38.31
N LEU A 20 0.46 -1.74 -38.89
CA LEU A 20 0.37 -0.46 -38.17
C LEU A 20 -0.70 -0.48 -37.07
N VAL A 21 -1.88 -1.06 -37.34
CA VAL A 21 -2.95 -1.21 -36.34
C VAL A 21 -2.51 -2.15 -35.21
N SER A 22 -1.84 -3.25 -35.54
CA SER A 22 -1.33 -4.19 -34.52
C SER A 22 -0.24 -3.54 -33.66
N LEU A 23 0.64 -2.74 -34.26
CA LEU A 23 1.67 -2.00 -33.55
C LEU A 23 1.04 -0.94 -32.62
N ALA A 24 0.05 -0.19 -33.10
CA ALA A 24 -0.69 0.79 -32.30
C ALA A 24 -1.43 0.13 -31.12
N LEU A 25 -2.02 -1.05 -31.32
CA LEU A 25 -2.68 -1.81 -30.26
C LEU A 25 -1.69 -2.31 -29.20
N ILE A 26 -0.53 -2.84 -29.61
CA ILE A 26 0.53 -3.29 -28.69
C ILE A 26 1.07 -2.11 -27.88
N ILE A 27 1.36 -0.98 -28.53
CA ILE A 27 1.81 0.24 -27.86
C ILE A 27 0.75 0.72 -26.85
N GLY A 28 -0.53 0.71 -27.22
CA GLY A 28 -1.64 1.06 -26.33
C GLY A 28 -1.74 0.16 -25.10
N ILE A 29 -1.61 -1.17 -25.26
CA ILE A 29 -1.64 -2.13 -24.15
C ILE A 29 -0.43 -1.94 -23.23
N VAL A 30 0.77 -1.72 -23.79
CA VAL A 30 1.98 -1.46 -23.00
C VAL A 30 1.87 -0.14 -22.24
N ALA A 31 1.34 0.91 -22.86
CA ALA A 31 1.08 2.19 -22.21
C ALA A 31 0.03 2.07 -21.08
N LEU A 32 -1.02 1.26 -21.27
CA LEU A 32 -2.05 1.04 -20.26
C LEU A 32 -1.53 0.26 -19.04
N ARG A 33 -0.60 -0.68 -19.26
CA ARG A 33 0.10 -1.40 -18.19
C ARG A 33 1.08 -0.50 -17.43
N ASN A 34 1.79 0.38 -18.15
CA ASN A 34 2.72 1.34 -17.56
C ASN A 34 1.99 2.49 -16.83
N SER A 35 0.75 2.81 -17.23
CA SER A 35 -0.10 3.82 -16.57
C SER A 35 -0.58 3.42 -15.18
N ARG A 36 -0.51 2.14 -14.79
CA ARG A 36 -0.81 1.72 -13.40
C ARG A 36 0.36 1.94 -12.44
N SER A 37 1.54 2.37 -12.92
CA SER A 37 2.74 2.54 -12.09
C SER A 37 2.96 3.95 -11.54
N GLU A 38 2.10 4.92 -11.84
CA GLU A 38 2.19 6.30 -11.31
C GLU A 38 0.76 6.70 -10.89
N THR A 39 0.39 6.93 -9.63
CA THR A 39 1.08 7.59 -8.52
C THR A 39 0.70 6.91 -7.19
N SER A 40 1.55 6.00 -6.70
CA SER A 40 1.78 5.99 -5.26
C SER A 40 2.66 7.20 -5.00
N SER A 41 2.12 8.24 -4.37
CA SER A 41 2.94 9.24 -3.71
C SER A 41 3.64 8.56 -2.54
N ALA A 42 4.68 7.78 -2.84
CA ALA A 42 5.71 7.49 -1.88
C ALA A 42 6.26 8.87 -1.45
N PRO A 43 6.35 9.17 -0.15
CA PRO A 43 6.99 10.39 0.29
C PRO A 43 8.40 10.41 -0.32
N SER A 44 8.66 11.49 -1.06
CA SER A 44 9.95 11.78 -1.67
C SER A 44 11.05 11.53 -0.65
N GLY A 45 12.17 10.98 -1.13
CA GLY A 45 13.27 10.39 -0.37
C GLY A 45 13.57 11.04 0.99
N ILE A 46 14.06 10.19 1.90
CA ILE A 46 14.75 10.66 3.11
C ILE A 46 15.83 11.64 2.66
N ASN A 47 15.57 12.93 2.82
CA ASN A 47 16.59 13.95 2.67
C ASN A 47 17.60 13.70 3.79
N LEU A 48 18.73 13.05 3.50
CA LEU A 48 19.92 13.05 4.36
C LEU A 48 20.59 14.45 4.36
N GLY A 49 19.79 15.52 4.28
CA GLY A 49 20.23 16.85 4.62
C GLY A 49 20.63 16.85 6.09
N ALA A 50 21.77 17.48 6.39
CA ALA A 50 22.35 17.66 7.72
C ALA A 50 21.28 17.57 8.81
N HIS A 51 21.38 16.52 9.62
CA HIS A 51 20.53 16.24 10.77
C HIS A 51 20.37 17.54 11.53
N ARG A 52 19.17 18.14 11.39
CA ARG A 52 18.70 19.21 12.26
C ARG A 52 19.06 18.74 13.67
N PRO A 53 19.82 19.52 14.48
CA PRO A 53 20.06 19.17 15.87
C PRO A 53 18.73 18.70 16.40
N THR A 54 18.67 17.44 16.83
CA THR A 54 17.44 16.74 17.11
C THR A 54 16.68 17.62 18.08
N GLU A 55 15.71 18.39 17.59
CA GLU A 55 14.67 18.93 18.43
C GLU A 55 14.19 17.69 19.17
N PRO A 56 14.29 17.64 20.52
CA PRO A 56 13.69 16.55 21.23
C PRO A 56 12.23 16.60 20.82
N HIS A 57 11.85 15.71 19.89
CA HIS A 57 10.49 15.54 19.48
C HIS A 57 9.79 15.29 20.79
N SER A 58 9.06 16.30 21.27
CA SER A 58 8.18 16.19 22.43
C SER A 58 6.99 15.37 21.95
N GLY A 59 7.27 14.19 21.42
CA GLY A 59 6.31 13.14 21.23
C GLY A 59 5.77 12.79 22.61
N PRO A 60 4.53 12.29 22.69
CA PRO A 60 3.95 11.90 23.96
C PRO A 60 4.93 11.01 24.72
N THR A 61 5.30 11.43 25.93
CA THR A 61 6.08 10.58 26.83
C THR A 61 5.25 9.31 27.06
N PRO A 62 5.80 8.12 26.80
CA PRO A 62 5.02 6.90 26.89
C PRO A 62 4.49 6.74 28.32
N THR A 63 3.17 6.70 28.46
CA THR A 63 2.54 6.54 29.76
C THR A 63 2.56 5.07 30.17
N SER A 64 2.28 4.76 31.43
CA SER A 64 2.15 3.36 31.88
C SER A 64 1.02 2.59 31.17
N ALA A 65 0.12 3.31 30.48
CA ALA A 65 -0.95 2.73 29.68
C ALA A 65 -0.53 2.45 28.22
N ASP A 66 0.59 3.00 27.76
CA ASP A 66 1.03 2.84 26.37
C ASP A 66 1.50 1.41 26.10
N TRP A 67 1.30 0.99 24.85
CA TRP A 67 1.67 -0.33 24.34
C TRP A 67 2.48 -0.19 23.04
N PRO A 68 3.72 0.32 23.10
CA PRO A 68 4.45 0.75 21.90
C PRO A 68 4.98 -0.40 21.03
N GLN A 69 5.05 -1.62 21.55
CA GLN A 69 5.71 -2.74 20.89
C GLN A 69 5.05 -4.09 21.17
N TRP A 70 5.47 -5.12 20.42
CA TRP A 70 5.07 -6.51 20.67
C TRP A 70 5.29 -6.89 22.14
N ARG A 71 4.23 -7.41 22.77
CA ARG A 71 4.20 -7.75 24.20
C ARG A 71 4.40 -6.57 25.17
N GLY A 72 4.20 -5.34 24.71
CA GLY A 72 4.14 -4.16 25.55
C GLY A 72 5.51 -3.62 25.96
N PRO A 73 5.55 -2.57 26.80
CA PRO A 73 6.77 -1.82 27.11
C PRO A 73 7.86 -2.70 27.74
N LYS A 74 7.49 -3.71 28.54
CA LYS A 74 8.43 -4.66 29.15
C LYS A 74 8.58 -5.99 28.39
N ARG A 75 7.91 -6.14 27.24
CA ARG A 75 7.91 -7.36 26.40
C ARG A 75 7.44 -8.62 27.14
N ASP A 76 6.73 -8.46 28.25
CA ASP A 76 6.20 -9.55 29.07
C ASP A 76 4.81 -9.98 28.63
N GLY A 77 4.06 -9.11 27.94
CA GLY A 77 2.68 -9.34 27.52
C GLY A 77 1.66 -8.96 28.59
N ILE A 78 2.06 -8.20 29.62
CA ILE A 78 1.20 -7.88 30.77
C ILE A 78 0.84 -6.38 30.77
N SER A 79 -0.47 -6.08 30.70
CA SER A 79 -1.00 -4.73 30.91
C SER A 79 -0.99 -4.34 32.37
N ARG A 80 -0.53 -3.12 32.65
CA ARG A 80 -0.44 -2.53 34.00
C ARG A 80 -1.57 -1.57 34.31
N VAL A 81 -2.48 -1.36 33.36
CA VAL A 81 -3.66 -0.50 33.53
C VAL A 81 -4.56 -1.04 34.63
N ARG A 82 -4.96 -0.17 35.56
CA ARG A 82 -5.89 -0.46 36.65
C ARG A 82 -7.17 0.36 36.48
N GLY A 83 -8.21 0.02 37.24
CA GLY A 83 -9.46 0.79 37.26
C GLY A 83 -10.30 0.65 35.99
N TRP A 84 -10.06 -0.36 35.16
CA TRP A 84 -10.91 -0.65 34.02
C TRP A 84 -12.22 -1.29 34.50
N ARG A 85 -13.32 -0.90 33.85
CA ARG A 85 -14.65 -1.43 34.16
C ARG A 85 -14.78 -2.83 33.57
N ARG A 86 -15.19 -3.79 34.41
CA ARG A 86 -15.47 -5.18 34.00
C ARG A 86 -16.94 -5.42 33.67
N ASP A 87 -17.81 -4.64 34.29
CA ASP A 87 -19.26 -4.78 34.17
C ASP A 87 -19.79 -3.86 33.07
N TRP A 88 -19.92 -4.42 31.87
CA TRP A 88 -20.42 -3.72 30.68
C TRP A 88 -21.91 -3.99 30.39
N GLY A 89 -22.58 -4.73 31.26
CA GLY A 89 -23.95 -5.20 31.02
C GLY A 89 -24.02 -6.16 29.82
N SER A 90 -25.25 -6.49 29.39
CA SER A 90 -25.50 -7.41 28.27
C SER A 90 -25.12 -6.83 26.90
N SER A 91 -25.15 -5.51 26.75
CA SER A 91 -24.86 -4.81 25.49
C SER A 91 -23.36 -4.59 25.23
N GLY A 92 -22.51 -4.75 26.24
CA GLY A 92 -21.09 -4.48 26.13
C GLY A 92 -20.74 -2.99 26.04
N PRO A 93 -19.44 -2.65 25.93
CA PRO A 93 -18.99 -1.29 25.70
C PRO A 93 -19.43 -0.78 24.32
N PRO A 94 -19.71 0.53 24.17
CA PRO A 94 -20.03 1.11 22.87
C PRO A 94 -18.84 1.03 21.91
N ILE A 95 -19.11 0.73 20.64
CA ILE A 95 -18.10 0.77 19.58
C ILE A 95 -17.92 2.22 19.13
N LEU A 96 -16.74 2.79 19.36
CA LEU A 96 -16.42 4.15 18.93
C LEU A 96 -16.06 4.22 17.44
N TRP A 97 -15.38 3.20 16.93
CA TRP A 97 -14.98 3.10 15.53
C TRP A 97 -14.67 1.65 15.16
N GLN A 98 -14.71 1.35 13.86
CA GLN A 98 -14.35 0.04 13.32
C GLN A 98 -13.70 0.19 11.95
N ARG A 99 -12.62 -0.55 11.69
CA ARG A 99 -11.96 -0.67 10.38
C ARG A 99 -12.11 -2.10 9.91
N ARG A 100 -12.69 -2.32 8.72
CA ARG A 100 -12.76 -3.65 8.09
C ARG A 100 -11.47 -3.93 7.32
N THR A 101 -11.00 -5.18 7.38
CA THR A 101 -9.85 -5.68 6.62
C THR A 101 -10.32 -6.73 5.62
N SER A 102 -9.67 -6.83 4.47
CA SER A 102 -9.99 -7.84 3.45
C SER A 102 -9.11 -9.08 3.52
N GLY A 103 -7.87 -8.94 4.00
CA GLY A 103 -6.91 -10.03 4.11
C GLY A 103 -6.71 -10.55 5.55
N PRO A 104 -6.03 -11.69 5.71
CA PRO A 104 -5.91 -12.43 6.97
C PRO A 104 -4.92 -11.84 7.99
N GLY A 105 -4.38 -10.65 7.74
CA GLY A 105 -3.15 -10.12 8.36
C GLY A 105 -2.89 -10.45 9.84
N TYR A 106 -1.62 -10.69 10.18
CA TYR A 106 -1.19 -11.20 11.50
C TYR A 106 -0.53 -10.13 12.39
N SER A 107 -0.77 -8.84 12.12
CA SER A 107 -0.12 -7.77 12.89
C SER A 107 -0.79 -7.56 14.24
N GLY A 108 0.03 -7.26 15.25
CA GLY A 108 -0.47 -6.73 16.52
C GLY A 108 -0.89 -5.25 16.41
N ILE A 109 -1.25 -4.70 17.56
CA ILE A 109 -1.55 -3.28 17.72
C ILE A 109 -0.46 -2.64 18.58
N ALA A 110 0.01 -1.46 18.16
CA ALA A 110 0.85 -0.58 18.97
C ALA A 110 0.10 0.72 19.29
N VAL A 111 0.18 1.16 20.54
CA VAL A 111 -0.49 2.37 21.04
C VAL A 111 0.51 3.25 21.76
N VAL A 112 0.58 4.53 21.38
CA VAL A 112 1.40 5.54 22.07
C VAL A 112 0.60 6.83 22.17
N GLY A 113 0.42 7.33 23.40
CA GLY A 113 -0.49 8.43 23.69
C GLY A 113 -1.88 8.20 23.08
N ASN A 114 -2.31 9.11 22.21
CA ASN A 114 -3.65 9.10 21.60
C ASN A 114 -3.68 8.50 20.18
N ARG A 115 -2.68 7.69 19.81
CA ARG A 115 -2.54 7.11 18.47
C ARG A 115 -2.43 5.60 18.53
N LEU A 116 -3.07 4.94 17.56
CA LEU A 116 -3.04 3.51 17.36
C LEU A 116 -2.43 3.20 15.99
N TYR A 117 -1.53 2.22 15.97
CA TYR A 117 -0.83 1.75 14.79
C TYR A 117 -1.03 0.24 14.64
N THR A 118 -1.25 -0.20 13.41
CA THR A 118 -1.30 -1.61 13.03
C THR A 118 -0.97 -1.74 11.56
N MET A 119 -0.56 -2.94 11.13
CA MET A 119 -0.38 -3.27 9.72
C MET A 119 -1.46 -4.26 9.30
N MET A 120 -1.99 -4.08 8.10
CA MET A 120 -3.07 -4.91 7.59
C MET A 120 -2.66 -5.46 6.22
N GLN A 121 -3.11 -6.69 5.92
CA GLN A 121 -3.01 -7.24 4.58
C GLN A 121 -4.29 -6.89 3.82
N GLU A 122 -4.12 -6.37 2.60
CA GLU A 122 -5.20 -6.17 1.65
C GLU A 122 -5.22 -7.30 0.62
N GLY A 123 -6.39 -7.55 0.02
CA GLY A 123 -6.62 -8.64 -0.94
C GLY A 123 -7.36 -9.86 -0.36
N PRO A 124 -7.83 -10.77 -1.23
CA PRO A 124 -8.53 -12.00 -0.83
C PRO A 124 -7.57 -13.03 -0.23
N THR A 125 -8.12 -13.95 0.57
CA THR A 125 -7.43 -15.11 1.15
C THR A 125 -7.17 -16.19 0.11
#